data_AF-A0A1G9YP74-F1
#
_entry.id   AF-A0A1G9YP74-F1
#
_cell.length_a   1.000
_cell.length_b   1.000
_cell.length_c   1.000
_cell.angle_alpha   90.00
_cell.angle_beta   90.00
_cell.angle_gamma   90.00
#
_symmetry.space_group_name_H-M   'P 1'
#
loop_
_entity.id
_entity.type
_entity.pdbx_description
1 polymer ?
#
loop_
_entity_poly.entity_id
_entity_poly.type
_entity_poly.pdbx_seq_one_letter_code
_entity_poly.pdbx_strand_id
1 'polypeptide(L)'
;MKEVLPKFNSTFSIDCVLFGFDEGELKILLIERNEEPFKDWWALPGNIVSEDESLDQSASRILHELTGLGDVYMEQYYTFGDVNRHPQGRVVSIAYYALLRLGGDKALKPLSNYAKQAHWINVKDLPKLAFDHQQIFDKGLEKIKRRIKHQPIAFELLPEKFTLTQLQNVYEIILNKKLDKRNFRKKMLSFGVLKDLDEKQKGVSFRAATLYKFDKRKYAKLFGKEISF
;
A
#
# COMPACT_ATOMS: atom_id res chain seq x y z
N MET A 1 46.18 3.64 0.64
CA MET A 1 45.55 2.98 1.82
C MET A 1 44.14 2.58 1.40
N LYS A 2 43.72 1.32 1.62
CA LYS A 2 42.29 0.99 1.50
C LYS A 2 41.60 1.67 2.67
N GLU A 3 40.87 2.75 2.41
CA GLU A 3 40.01 3.35 3.42
C GLU A 3 38.96 2.31 3.81
N VAL A 4 39.11 1.77 5.01
CA VAL A 4 38.10 0.91 5.62
C VAL A 4 37.09 1.86 6.23
N LEU A 5 35.86 1.85 5.71
CA LEU A 5 34.77 2.60 6.30
C LEU A 5 34.63 2.24 7.79
N PRO A 6 34.29 3.21 8.66
CA PRO A 6 34.00 2.92 10.06
C PRO A 6 32.89 1.87 10.14
N LYS A 7 33.12 0.81 10.94
CA LYS A 7 32.13 -0.26 11.13
C LYS A 7 30.98 0.24 12.01
N PHE A 8 29.76 0.12 11.50
CA PHE A 8 28.53 0.32 12.25
C PHE A 8 27.83 -1.04 12.39
N ASN A 9 27.79 -1.58 13.60
CA ASN A 9 27.13 -2.87 13.85
C ASN A 9 25.62 -2.64 13.94
N SER A 10 24.91 -2.94 12.86
CA SER A 10 23.45 -2.88 12.79
C SER A 10 22.90 -3.96 11.89
N THR A 11 21.66 -4.34 12.15
CA THR A 11 20.88 -5.21 11.28
C THR A 11 19.92 -4.38 10.43
N PHE A 12 19.76 -4.74 9.16
CA PHE A 12 18.73 -4.15 8.30
C PHE A 12 17.52 -5.07 8.25
N SER A 13 16.33 -4.48 8.39
CA SER A 13 15.07 -5.17 8.18
C SER A 13 14.25 -4.46 7.11
N ILE A 14 13.25 -5.16 6.58
CA ILE A 14 12.22 -4.58 5.73
C ILE A 14 10.87 -4.82 6.35
N ASP A 15 10.00 -3.81 6.30
CA ASP A 15 8.59 -3.90 6.67
C ASP A 15 7.71 -3.43 5.50
N CYS A 16 6.81 -4.29 5.05
CA CYS A 16 5.96 -4.06 3.88
C CYS A 16 4.55 -3.60 4.31
N VAL A 17 4.17 -2.37 3.93
CA VAL A 17 2.84 -1.78 4.17
C VAL A 17 1.97 -1.91 2.92
N LEU A 18 1.22 -3.00 2.82
CA LEU A 18 0.33 -3.22 1.68
C LEU A 18 -1.09 -2.76 2.01
N PHE A 19 -1.57 -1.76 1.28
CA PHE A 19 -2.95 -1.31 1.35
C PHE A 19 -3.79 -2.02 0.28
N GLY A 20 -4.88 -2.63 0.72
CA GLY A 20 -5.84 -3.32 -0.14
C GLY A 20 -7.15 -2.54 -0.21
N PHE A 21 -7.74 -2.46 -1.40
CA PHE A 21 -9.03 -1.82 -1.63
C PHE A 21 -10.05 -2.84 -2.08
N ASP A 22 -11.15 -2.92 -1.34
CA ASP A 22 -12.19 -3.92 -1.54
C ASP A 22 -13.53 -3.35 -1.11
N GLU A 23 -14.56 -3.44 -1.96
CA GLU A 23 -15.95 -3.08 -1.65
C GLU A 23 -16.19 -1.74 -0.91
N GLY A 24 -15.30 -0.75 -1.06
CA GLY A 24 -15.43 0.53 -0.36
C GLY A 24 -14.78 0.56 1.03
N GLU A 25 -13.91 -0.39 1.31
CA GLU A 25 -13.06 -0.45 2.49
C GLU A 25 -11.58 -0.34 2.11
N LEU A 26 -10.80 0.23 3.03
CA LEU A 26 -9.35 0.19 2.99
C LEU A 26 -8.90 -0.84 4.02
N LYS A 27 -8.15 -1.83 3.56
CA LYS A 27 -7.58 -2.91 4.35
C LYS A 27 -6.06 -2.79 4.35
N ILE A 28 -5.41 -3.32 5.38
CA ILE A 28 -3.96 -3.48 5.47
C ILE A 28 -3.64 -4.96 5.59
N LEU A 29 -2.59 -5.41 4.90
CA LEU A 29 -2.09 -6.77 5.06
C LEU A 29 -1.26 -6.87 6.34
N LEU A 30 -1.64 -7.79 7.21
CA LEU A 30 -0.94 -8.10 8.45
C LEU A 30 -0.67 -9.60 8.56
N ILE A 31 0.38 -9.94 9.29
CA ILE A 31 0.71 -11.31 9.69
C ILE A 31 0.58 -11.47 11.20
N GLU A 32 0.23 -12.67 11.64
CA GLU A 32 0.38 -13.05 13.06
C GLU A 32 1.75 -13.72 13.24
N ARG A 33 2.59 -13.11 14.08
CA ARG A 33 3.96 -13.57 14.33
C ARG A 33 3.98 -14.92 15.04
N ASN A 34 4.92 -15.78 14.69
CA ASN A 34 5.12 -17.09 15.33
C ASN A 34 6.40 -17.17 16.18
N GLU A 35 7.14 -16.07 16.31
CA GLU A 35 8.44 -16.03 16.98
C GLU A 35 8.58 -14.85 17.94
N GLU A 36 9.40 -15.04 18.97
CA GLU A 36 9.80 -13.96 19.87
C GLU A 36 10.80 -13.02 19.20
N PRO A 37 10.79 -11.73 19.55
CA PRO A 37 9.85 -11.06 20.46
C PRO A 37 8.48 -10.84 19.81
N PHE A 38 7.45 -10.60 20.64
CA PHE A 38 6.08 -10.36 20.20
C PHE A 38 5.46 -11.55 19.46
N LYS A 39 5.74 -12.77 19.93
CA LYS A 39 5.04 -13.95 19.45
C LYS A 39 3.53 -13.77 19.64
N ASP A 40 2.72 -14.22 18.68
CA ASP A 40 1.26 -14.11 18.66
C ASP A 40 0.71 -12.70 18.44
N TRP A 41 1.56 -11.69 18.23
CA TRP A 41 1.12 -10.34 17.89
C TRP A 41 0.94 -10.16 16.38
N TRP A 42 0.05 -9.24 16.01
CA TRP A 42 -0.06 -8.77 14.64
C TRP A 42 1.12 -7.87 14.26
N ALA A 43 1.60 -8.01 13.04
CA ALA A 43 2.71 -7.23 12.50
C ALA A 43 2.52 -6.98 11.00
N LEU A 44 3.15 -5.92 10.49
CA LEU A 44 3.41 -5.82 9.06
C LEU A 44 4.26 -7.02 8.60
N PRO A 45 4.07 -7.53 7.37
CA PRO A 45 5.00 -8.49 6.78
C PRO A 45 6.40 -7.88 6.73
N GLY A 46 7.30 -8.41 7.55
CA GLY A 46 8.65 -7.88 7.67
C GLY A 46 9.62 -8.89 8.25
N ASN A 47 10.87 -8.80 7.80
CA ASN A 47 11.97 -9.66 8.23
C ASN A 47 13.34 -9.02 7.95
N ILE A 48 14.41 -9.69 8.37
CA ILE A 48 15.79 -9.28 8.16
C ILE A 48 16.20 -9.44 6.69
N VAL A 49 17.01 -8.48 6.22
CA VAL A 49 17.65 -8.48 4.89
C VAL A 49 18.79 -9.50 4.86
N SER A 50 18.88 -10.29 3.79
CA SER A 50 20.02 -11.21 3.57
C SER A 50 21.21 -10.49 2.92
N GLU A 51 22.42 -11.04 3.08
CA GLU A 51 23.66 -10.43 2.58
C GLU A 51 23.79 -10.50 1.04
N ASP A 52 23.11 -11.45 0.40
CA ASP A 52 23.26 -11.77 -1.03
C ASP A 52 22.13 -11.22 -1.91
N GLU A 53 21.36 -10.24 -1.43
CA GLU A 53 20.21 -9.66 -2.15
C GLU A 53 20.11 -8.14 -1.96
N SER A 54 19.48 -7.46 -2.93
CA SER A 54 19.15 -6.04 -2.81
C SER A 54 17.94 -5.83 -1.87
N LEU A 55 17.75 -4.60 -1.40
CA LEU A 55 16.57 -4.25 -0.58
C LEU A 55 15.25 -4.53 -1.31
N ASP A 56 15.18 -4.25 -2.62
CA ASP A 56 13.97 -4.53 -3.40
C ASP A 56 13.71 -6.04 -3.53
N GLN A 57 14.77 -6.84 -3.72
CA GLN A 57 14.68 -8.30 -3.74
C GLN A 57 14.25 -8.85 -2.39
N SER A 58 14.83 -8.34 -1.29
CA SER A 58 14.43 -8.68 0.07
C SER A 58 12.95 -8.36 0.31
N ALA A 59 12.46 -7.18 -0.10
CA ALA A 59 11.07 -6.80 0.09
C ALA A 59 10.12 -7.79 -0.61
N SER A 60 10.40 -8.12 -1.87
CA SER A 60 9.62 -9.10 -2.63
C SER A 60 9.67 -10.50 -2.01
N ARG A 61 10.86 -10.97 -1.61
CA ARG A 61 11.04 -12.28 -0.98
C ARG A 61 10.29 -12.37 0.35
N ILE A 62 10.47 -11.39 1.24
CA ILE A 62 9.87 -11.33 2.57
C ILE A 62 8.35 -11.32 2.46
N LEU A 63 7.79 -10.49 1.58
CA LEU A 63 6.35 -10.46 1.34
C LEU A 63 5.83 -11.85 0.91
N HIS A 64 6.52 -12.46 -0.05
CA HIS A 64 6.13 -13.77 -0.58
C HIS A 64 6.23 -14.88 0.48
N GLU A 65 7.33 -14.95 1.23
CA GLU A 65 7.53 -15.95 2.30
C GLU A 65 6.50 -15.84 3.42
N LEU A 66 6.08 -14.63 3.78
CA LEU A 66 5.19 -14.39 4.92
C LEU A 66 3.71 -14.46 4.56
N THR A 67 3.35 -14.34 3.27
CA THR A 67 1.95 -14.16 2.87
C THR A 67 1.52 -14.98 1.65
N GLY A 68 2.48 -15.50 0.87
CA GLY A 68 2.26 -16.16 -0.41
C GLY A 68 1.99 -15.20 -1.57
N LEU A 69 2.02 -13.88 -1.35
CA LEU A 69 1.85 -12.90 -2.42
C LEU A 69 3.15 -12.71 -3.21
N GLY A 70 3.10 -13.02 -4.51
CA GLY A 70 4.16 -12.73 -5.49
C GLY A 70 3.77 -11.60 -6.44
N ASP A 71 4.75 -11.14 -7.22
CA ASP A 71 4.58 -10.14 -8.30
C ASP A 71 3.93 -8.82 -7.87
N VAL A 72 4.16 -8.41 -6.62
CA VAL A 72 3.71 -7.12 -6.10
C VAL A 72 4.80 -6.08 -6.28
N TYR A 73 4.53 -5.06 -7.10
CA TYR A 73 5.37 -3.88 -7.17
C TYR A 73 5.24 -3.07 -5.88
N MET A 74 6.38 -2.79 -5.25
CA MET A 74 6.48 -2.03 -4.01
C MET A 74 7.42 -0.83 -4.20
N GLU A 75 7.14 0.25 -3.49
CA GLU A 75 8.00 1.43 -3.46
C GLU A 75 8.53 1.63 -2.04
N GLN A 76 9.83 1.87 -1.89
CA GLN A 76 10.38 2.36 -0.64
C GLN A 76 9.84 3.76 -0.35
N TYR A 77 9.43 4.03 0.90
CA TYR A 77 8.90 5.35 1.26
C TYR A 77 9.51 5.97 2.51
N TYR A 78 10.15 5.19 3.38
CA TYR A 78 10.77 5.70 4.60
C TYR A 78 11.79 4.70 5.18
N THR A 79 12.66 5.18 6.07
CA THR A 79 13.60 4.36 6.84
C THR A 79 13.47 4.71 8.32
N PHE A 80 13.28 3.69 9.16
CA PHE A 80 13.10 3.79 10.61
C PHE A 80 14.37 3.33 11.30
N GLY A 81 15.01 4.24 12.04
CA GLY A 81 16.35 4.02 12.61
C GLY A 81 16.47 4.36 14.10
N ASP A 82 15.34 4.51 14.80
CA ASP A 82 15.31 4.81 16.23
C ASP A 82 16.08 3.76 17.03
N VAL A 83 16.90 4.21 17.98
CA VAL A 83 17.89 3.35 18.67
C VAL A 83 17.23 2.17 19.39
N ASN A 84 16.03 2.38 19.96
CA ASN A 84 15.34 1.42 20.80
C ASN A 84 14.12 0.78 20.11
N ARG A 85 14.03 0.87 18.77
CA ARG A 85 12.85 0.34 18.05
C ARG A 85 12.71 -1.17 18.11
N HIS A 86 13.83 -1.87 18.25
CA HIS A 86 13.88 -3.32 18.35
C HIS A 86 14.50 -3.73 19.68
N PRO A 87 13.85 -4.60 20.48
CA PRO A 87 14.29 -4.94 21.83
C PRO A 87 15.58 -5.75 21.87
N GLN A 88 15.95 -6.39 20.76
CA GLN A 88 17.14 -7.26 20.70
C GLN A 88 18.39 -6.59 20.13
N GLY A 89 18.35 -5.30 19.76
CA GLY A 89 19.53 -4.58 19.29
C GLY A 89 19.25 -3.50 18.25
N ARG A 90 20.33 -3.00 17.64
CA ARG A 90 20.25 -1.91 16.66
C ARG A 90 19.76 -2.43 15.31
N VAL A 91 18.48 -2.21 15.02
CA VAL A 91 17.86 -2.53 13.73
C VAL A 91 17.46 -1.26 12.99
N VAL A 92 17.79 -1.17 11.70
CA VAL A 92 17.31 -0.12 10.79
C VAL A 92 16.32 -0.76 9.84
N SER A 93 15.04 -0.35 9.90
CA SER A 93 14.01 -0.89 9.01
C SER A 93 13.78 0.01 7.81
N ILE A 94 13.79 -0.56 6.61
CA ILE A 94 13.37 0.10 5.38
C ILE A 94 11.92 -0.27 5.10
N ALA A 95 11.06 0.74 5.02
CA ALA A 95 9.64 0.51 4.80
C ALA A 95 9.28 0.64 3.32
N TYR A 96 8.59 -0.38 2.84
CA TYR A 96 8.04 -0.47 1.49
C TYR A 96 6.52 -0.39 1.55
N TYR A 97 5.87 0.16 0.52
CA TYR A 97 4.42 0.15 0.43
C TYR A 97 3.92 -0.30 -0.94
N ALA A 98 2.72 -0.86 -0.97
CA ALA A 98 1.99 -1.15 -2.20
C ALA A 98 0.51 -0.77 -2.08
N LEU A 99 -0.12 -0.60 -3.24
CA LEU A 99 -1.54 -0.36 -3.40
C LEU A 99 -2.12 -1.50 -4.24
N LEU A 100 -3.01 -2.30 -3.65
CA LEU A 100 -3.63 -3.44 -4.31
C LEU A 100 -5.13 -3.25 -4.42
N ARG A 101 -5.68 -3.58 -5.59
CA ARG A 101 -7.11 -3.85 -5.72
C ARG A 101 -7.35 -5.30 -5.34
N LEU A 102 -8.17 -5.52 -4.32
CA LEU A 102 -8.56 -6.87 -3.93
C LEU A 102 -9.71 -7.32 -4.83
N GLY A 103 -9.70 -8.59 -5.21
CA GLY A 103 -10.67 -9.17 -6.14
C GLY A 103 -10.88 -10.63 -5.79
N GLY A 104 -11.85 -10.88 -4.91
CA GLY A 104 -12.16 -12.20 -4.36
C GLY A 104 -11.15 -12.70 -3.33
N ASP A 105 -11.49 -13.81 -2.68
CA ASP A 105 -10.71 -14.45 -1.62
C ASP A 105 -9.50 -15.20 -2.20
N LYS A 106 -8.49 -14.46 -2.68
CA LYS A 106 -7.17 -15.07 -2.83
C LYS A 106 -6.67 -15.43 -1.44
N ALA A 107 -6.65 -16.73 -1.15
CA ALA A 107 -6.14 -17.25 0.10
C ALA A 107 -4.68 -16.82 0.27
N LEU A 108 -4.43 -16.06 1.33
CA LEU A 108 -3.08 -15.77 1.79
C LEU A 108 -2.58 -16.99 2.55
N LYS A 109 -1.37 -17.44 2.24
CA LYS A 109 -0.77 -18.60 2.86
C LYS A 109 0.70 -18.32 3.14
N PRO A 110 1.09 -18.10 4.40
CA PRO A 110 2.50 -18.06 4.77
C PRO A 110 3.22 -19.33 4.26
N LEU A 111 4.39 -19.13 3.67
CA LEU A 111 5.25 -20.18 3.15
C LEU A 111 6.42 -20.49 4.10
N SER A 112 6.64 -19.61 5.07
CA SER A 112 7.62 -19.76 6.14
C SER A 112 6.93 -19.98 7.50
N ASN A 113 7.69 -20.50 8.47
CA ASN A 113 7.20 -20.70 9.84
C ASN A 113 7.20 -19.41 10.69
N TYR A 114 7.67 -18.29 10.14
CA TYR A 114 7.75 -16.99 10.83
C TYR A 114 6.39 -16.35 11.07
N ALA A 115 5.42 -16.65 10.21
CA ALA A 115 4.04 -16.17 10.30
C ALA A 115 3.09 -17.36 10.39
N LYS A 116 2.17 -17.32 11.35
CA LYS A 116 1.12 -18.34 11.47
C LYS A 116 0.04 -18.18 10.41
N GLN A 117 -0.28 -16.93 10.13
CA GLN A 117 -1.34 -16.55 9.21
C GLN A 117 -1.10 -15.13 8.67
N ALA A 118 -1.73 -14.83 7.53
CA ALA A 118 -1.71 -13.53 6.89
C ALA A 118 -3.15 -13.13 6.55
N HIS A 119 -3.55 -11.90 6.89
CA HIS A 119 -4.92 -11.42 6.75
C HIS A 119 -4.98 -9.98 6.29
N TRP A 120 -6.01 -9.68 5.49
CA TRP A 120 -6.43 -8.31 5.21
C TRP A 120 -7.32 -7.82 6.35
N ILE A 121 -6.86 -6.82 7.10
CA ILE A 121 -7.58 -6.24 8.23
C ILE A 121 -8.06 -4.85 7.86
N ASN A 122 -9.32 -4.50 8.17
CA ASN A 122 -9.84 -3.16 7.95
C ASN A 122 -9.01 -2.14 8.73
N VAL A 123 -8.55 -1.05 8.09
CA VAL A 123 -7.70 -0.05 8.76
C VAL A 123 -8.39 0.68 9.90
N LYS A 124 -9.73 0.62 9.97
CA LYS A 124 -10.52 1.17 11.09
C LYS A 124 -10.50 0.26 12.32
N ASP A 125 -10.24 -1.02 12.13
CA ASP A 125 -10.26 -2.07 13.16
C ASP A 125 -8.85 -2.61 13.40
N LEU A 126 -7.86 -1.73 13.33
CA LEU A 126 -6.44 -2.11 13.41
C LEU A 126 -6.12 -2.65 14.82
N PRO A 127 -5.57 -3.88 14.95
CA PRO A 127 -5.13 -4.41 16.23
C PRO A 127 -3.86 -3.70 16.71
N LYS A 128 -3.46 -3.96 17.97
CA LYS A 128 -2.13 -3.58 18.43
C LYS A 128 -1.07 -4.30 17.60
N LEU A 129 -0.10 -3.54 17.09
CA LEU A 129 0.97 -4.05 16.26
C LEU A 129 2.26 -4.25 17.08
N ALA A 130 3.06 -5.24 16.70
CA ALA A 130 4.37 -5.50 17.27
C ALA A 130 5.35 -4.34 17.03
N PHE A 131 6.35 -4.21 17.91
CA PHE A 131 7.42 -3.20 17.80
C PHE A 131 6.89 -1.76 17.62
N ASP A 132 7.45 -1.02 16.66
CA ASP A 132 7.04 0.30 16.20
C ASP A 132 6.16 0.25 14.94
N HIS A 133 5.58 -0.92 14.60
CA HIS A 133 4.87 -1.09 13.33
C HIS A 133 3.64 -0.18 13.19
N GLN A 134 3.06 0.29 14.29
CA GLN A 134 2.04 1.35 14.26
C GLN A 134 2.58 2.63 13.60
N GLN A 135 3.80 3.04 13.94
CA GLN A 135 4.44 4.23 13.37
C GLN A 135 4.76 4.03 11.88
N ILE A 136 5.21 2.82 11.52
CA ILE A 136 5.48 2.44 10.12
C ILE A 136 4.20 2.55 9.29
N PHE A 137 3.11 1.95 9.78
CA PHE A 137 1.78 2.04 9.18
C PHE A 137 1.29 3.48 9.05
N ASP A 138 1.36 4.28 10.12
CA ASP A 138 0.87 5.66 10.14
C ASP A 138 1.60 6.52 9.09
N LYS A 139 2.92 6.34 8.94
CA LYS A 139 3.71 6.99 7.90
C LYS A 139 3.34 6.51 6.50
N GLY A 140 3.04 5.23 6.33
CA GLY A 140 2.53 4.68 5.07
C GLY A 140 1.17 5.28 4.70
N LEU A 141 0.26 5.40 5.68
CA LEU A 141 -1.06 5.98 5.50
C LEU A 141 -0.97 7.48 5.15
N GLU A 142 -0.07 8.21 5.80
CA GLU A 142 0.24 9.61 5.48
C GLU A 142 0.76 9.74 4.04
N LYS A 143 1.68 8.87 3.64
CA LYS A 143 2.25 8.83 2.28
C LYS A 143 1.14 8.67 1.23
N ILE A 144 0.24 7.70 1.38
CA ILE A 144 -0.84 7.49 0.39
C ILE A 144 -1.86 8.64 0.39
N LYS A 145 -2.17 9.21 1.56
CA LYS A 145 -3.05 10.40 1.69
C LYS A 145 -2.47 11.62 0.98
N ARG A 146 -1.15 11.78 1.00
CA ARG A 146 -0.46 12.84 0.25
C ARG A 146 -0.46 12.50 -1.24
N ARG A 147 -0.08 11.28 -1.60
CA ARG A 147 0.06 10.84 -3.01
C ARG A 147 -1.27 10.99 -3.77
N ILE A 148 -2.41 10.60 -3.19
CA ILE A 148 -3.72 10.70 -3.87
C ILE A 148 -4.18 12.13 -4.16
N LYS A 149 -3.67 13.13 -3.42
CA LYS A 149 -4.03 14.53 -3.67
C LYS A 149 -3.37 15.12 -4.91
N HIS A 150 -2.23 14.54 -5.32
CA HIS A 150 -1.34 15.12 -6.33
C HIS A 150 -1.02 14.17 -7.49
N GLN A 151 -1.25 12.86 -7.32
CA GLN A 151 -0.94 11.83 -8.30
C GLN A 151 -2.16 10.94 -8.58
N PRO A 152 -2.25 10.32 -9.77
CA PRO A 152 -3.41 9.58 -10.26
C PRO A 152 -3.49 8.15 -9.69
N ILE A 153 -3.12 7.96 -8.42
CA ILE A 153 -2.97 6.66 -7.77
C ILE A 153 -4.31 5.96 -7.56
N ALA A 154 -5.38 6.75 -7.46
CA ALA A 154 -6.72 6.23 -7.25
C ALA A 154 -7.17 5.29 -8.38
N PHE A 155 -6.62 5.45 -9.59
CA PHE A 155 -6.97 4.61 -10.74
C PHE A 155 -6.29 3.24 -10.70
N GLU A 156 -5.21 3.07 -9.93
CA GLU A 156 -4.59 1.75 -9.68
C GLU A 156 -5.50 0.87 -8.81
N LEU A 157 -6.41 1.50 -8.05
CA LEU A 157 -7.32 0.85 -7.10
C LEU A 157 -8.70 0.56 -7.68
N LEU A 158 -8.99 1.08 -8.87
CA LEU A 158 -10.29 0.96 -9.52
C LEU A 158 -10.28 -0.13 -10.59
N PRO A 159 -11.46 -0.70 -10.94
CA PRO A 159 -11.60 -1.45 -12.18
C PRO A 159 -11.24 -0.61 -13.39
N GLU A 160 -10.90 -1.28 -14.51
CA GLU A 160 -10.57 -0.61 -15.77
C GLU A 160 -11.68 0.36 -16.22
N LYS A 161 -12.94 -0.03 -15.99
CA LYS A 161 -14.13 0.80 -16.17
C LYS A 161 -14.73 1.09 -14.80
N PHE A 162 -14.83 2.37 -14.44
CA PHE A 162 -15.33 2.80 -13.13
C PHE A 162 -16.29 3.97 -13.25
N THR A 163 -17.12 4.17 -12.23
CA THR A 163 -17.98 5.34 -12.11
C THR A 163 -17.31 6.46 -11.32
N LEU A 164 -17.76 7.70 -11.50
CA LEU A 164 -17.32 8.82 -10.65
C LEU A 164 -17.67 8.60 -9.17
N THR A 165 -18.70 7.80 -8.87
CA THR A 165 -19.03 7.44 -7.48
C THR A 165 -17.98 6.50 -6.90
N GLN A 166 -17.54 5.47 -7.64
CA GLN A 166 -16.45 4.59 -7.20
C GLN A 166 -15.15 5.38 -7.01
N LEU A 167 -14.82 6.26 -7.95
CA LEU A 167 -13.66 7.15 -7.82
C LEU A 167 -13.76 8.04 -6.57
N GLN A 168 -14.93 8.65 -6.32
CA GLN A 168 -15.17 9.43 -5.12
C GLN A 168 -14.96 8.60 -3.84
N ASN A 169 -15.51 7.39 -3.80
CA ASN A 169 -15.38 6.51 -2.63
C ASN A 169 -13.91 6.22 -2.31
N VAL A 170 -13.08 5.91 -3.30
CA VAL A 170 -11.62 5.69 -3.10
C VAL A 170 -10.98 6.90 -2.43
N TYR A 171 -11.27 8.12 -2.89
CA TYR A 171 -10.75 9.34 -2.28
C TYR A 171 -11.27 9.54 -0.86
N GLU A 172 -12.58 9.34 -0.62
CA GLU A 172 -13.19 9.52 0.71
C GLU A 172 -12.59 8.56 1.74
N ILE A 173 -12.38 7.30 1.34
CA ILE A 173 -11.80 6.26 2.18
C ILE A 173 -10.36 6.60 2.55
N ILE A 174 -9.50 6.88 1.55
CA ILE A 174 -8.09 7.19 1.80
C ILE A 174 -7.94 8.46 2.63
N LEU A 175 -8.70 9.51 2.31
CA LEU A 175 -8.65 10.77 3.02
C LEU A 175 -9.39 10.75 4.36
N ASN A 176 -10.12 9.67 4.65
CA ASN A 176 -11.01 9.50 5.79
C ASN A 176 -11.94 10.71 5.99
N LYS A 177 -12.59 11.17 4.92
CA LYS A 177 -13.55 12.28 4.96
C LYS A 177 -14.55 12.22 3.83
N LYS A 178 -15.75 12.75 4.06
CA LYS A 178 -16.75 12.94 3.00
C LYS A 178 -16.37 14.09 2.09
N LEU A 179 -16.62 13.92 0.79
CA LEU A 179 -16.38 14.91 -0.25
C LEU A 179 -17.71 15.35 -0.84
N ASP A 180 -17.83 16.65 -1.13
CA ASP A 180 -19.00 17.13 -1.84
C ASP A 180 -19.04 16.53 -3.26
N LYS A 181 -20.15 15.87 -3.57
CA LYS A 181 -20.34 15.13 -4.82
C LYS A 181 -20.24 16.03 -6.05
N ARG A 182 -20.78 17.25 -5.99
CA ARG A 182 -20.82 18.17 -7.15
C ARG A 182 -19.43 18.73 -7.42
N ASN A 183 -18.76 19.21 -6.39
CA ASN A 183 -17.40 19.76 -6.46
C ASN A 183 -16.39 18.71 -6.85
N PHE A 184 -16.49 17.49 -6.30
CA PHE A 184 -15.62 16.38 -6.65
C PHE A 184 -15.74 16.04 -8.15
N ARG A 185 -16.96 15.84 -8.64
CA ARG A 185 -17.21 15.53 -10.06
C ARG A 185 -16.71 16.64 -10.98
N LYS A 186 -17.01 17.90 -10.66
CA LYS A 186 -16.53 19.05 -11.43
C LYS A 186 -15.00 19.07 -11.50
N LYS A 187 -14.32 18.86 -10.37
CA LYS A 187 -12.85 18.83 -10.29
C LYS A 187 -12.25 17.67 -11.09
N MET A 188 -12.74 16.45 -10.90
CA MET A 188 -12.20 15.27 -11.60
C MET A 188 -12.37 15.38 -13.12
N LEU A 189 -13.51 15.88 -13.59
CA LEU A 189 -13.76 16.10 -15.02
C LEU A 189 -12.89 17.22 -15.58
N SER A 190 -12.64 18.29 -14.81
CA SER A 190 -11.80 19.42 -15.26
C SER A 190 -10.35 19.05 -15.54
N PHE A 191 -9.83 17.97 -14.95
CA PHE A 191 -8.49 17.47 -15.30
C PHE A 191 -8.41 16.94 -16.73
N GLY A 192 -9.55 16.60 -17.35
CA GLY A 192 -9.60 16.14 -18.73
C GLY A 192 -8.96 14.77 -18.96
N VAL A 193 -8.59 14.03 -17.91
CA VAL A 193 -7.93 12.70 -18.00
C VAL A 193 -8.90 11.52 -17.87
N LEU A 194 -10.20 11.80 -17.85
CA LEU A 194 -11.25 10.79 -17.82
C LEU A 194 -11.91 10.71 -19.20
N LYS A 195 -11.90 9.51 -19.80
CA LYS A 195 -12.62 9.21 -21.02
C LYS A 195 -14.00 8.67 -20.66
N ASP A 196 -15.05 9.38 -21.08
CA ASP A 196 -16.42 8.85 -21.08
C ASP A 196 -16.50 7.72 -22.11
N LEU A 197 -17.09 6.59 -21.72
CA LEU A 197 -17.21 5.42 -22.59
C LEU A 197 -18.55 5.37 -23.33
N ASP A 198 -19.46 6.32 -23.07
CA ASP A 198 -20.88 6.27 -23.49
C ASP A 198 -21.60 4.98 -23.03
N GLU A 199 -21.00 4.29 -22.05
CA GLU A 199 -21.51 3.09 -21.42
C GLU A 199 -22.10 3.43 -20.04
N LYS A 200 -23.16 2.72 -19.65
CA LYS A 200 -23.73 2.80 -18.30
C LYS A 200 -23.52 1.47 -17.57
N GLN A 201 -23.47 1.54 -16.24
CA GLN A 201 -23.47 0.35 -15.38
C GLN A 201 -24.64 -0.57 -15.73
N LYS A 202 -24.37 -1.87 -15.78
CA LYS A 202 -25.38 -2.93 -16.00
C LYS A 202 -25.73 -3.58 -14.66
N GLY A 203 -26.94 -4.13 -14.55
CA GLY A 203 -27.35 -4.95 -13.40
C GLY A 203 -27.56 -4.18 -12.08
N VAL A 204 -27.89 -2.89 -12.13
CA VAL A 204 -28.16 -2.07 -10.95
C VAL A 204 -29.65 -1.72 -10.84
N SER A 205 -30.19 -1.77 -9.62
CA SER A 205 -31.61 -1.45 -9.31
C SER A 205 -31.92 0.05 -9.29
N PHE A 206 -30.90 0.90 -9.38
CA PHE A 206 -30.99 2.36 -9.37
C PHE A 206 -30.55 2.96 -10.71
N ARG A 207 -30.62 4.30 -10.84
CA ARG A 207 -30.19 5.01 -12.05
C ARG A 207 -28.75 4.63 -12.42
N ALA A 208 -28.62 3.91 -13.54
CA ALA A 208 -27.33 3.44 -14.04
C ALA A 208 -26.36 4.61 -14.27
N ALA A 209 -25.20 4.54 -13.62
CA ALA A 209 -24.17 5.56 -13.69
C ALA A 209 -23.30 5.37 -14.95
N THR A 210 -22.83 6.48 -15.51
CA THR A 210 -21.88 6.49 -16.62
C THR A 210 -20.53 5.89 -16.22
N LEU A 211 -19.94 5.11 -17.12
CA LEU A 211 -18.63 4.50 -16.97
C LEU A 211 -17.56 5.35 -17.63
N TYR A 212 -16.44 5.49 -16.91
CA TYR A 212 -15.25 6.19 -17.33
C TYR A 212 -14.05 5.25 -17.35
N LYS A 213 -13.03 5.63 -18.12
CA LYS A 213 -11.70 5.03 -18.09
C LYS A 213 -10.64 6.11 -17.94
N PHE A 214 -9.58 5.81 -17.18
CA PHE A 214 -8.44 6.72 -17.03
C PHE A 214 -7.59 6.75 -18.31
N ASP A 215 -7.36 7.94 -18.86
CA ASP A 215 -6.53 8.15 -20.03
C ASP A 215 -5.06 8.40 -19.61
N LYS A 216 -4.31 7.31 -19.44
CA LYS A 216 -2.88 7.35 -19.08
C LYS A 216 -2.05 8.19 -20.06
N ARG A 217 -2.36 8.14 -21.37
CA ARG A 217 -1.61 8.87 -22.41
C ARG A 217 -1.82 10.37 -22.27
N LYS A 218 -3.08 10.78 -22.08
CA LYS A 218 -3.43 12.19 -21.88
C LYS A 218 -2.88 12.71 -20.56
N TYR A 219 -2.90 11.90 -19.50
CA TYR A 219 -2.24 12.25 -18.23
C TYR A 219 -0.74 12.48 -18.45
N ALA A 220 -0.02 11.55 -19.09
CA ALA A 220 1.40 11.73 -19.38
C ALA A 220 1.69 12.96 -20.25
N LYS A 221 0.82 13.30 -21.20
CA LYS A 221 0.98 14.51 -22.02
C LYS A 221 0.77 15.81 -21.23
N LEU A 222 -0.20 15.82 -20.31
CA LEU A 222 -0.57 17.01 -19.52
C LEU A 222 0.37 17.23 -18.34
N PHE A 223 0.85 16.16 -17.71
CA PHE A 223 1.56 16.20 -16.43
C PHE A 223 2.97 15.58 -16.49
N GLY A 224 3.34 14.89 -17.57
CA GLY A 224 4.62 14.18 -17.70
C GLY A 224 5.85 15.08 -17.89
N LYS A 225 5.69 16.40 -18.00
CA LYS A 225 6.83 17.35 -17.91
C LYS A 225 7.19 17.73 -16.47
N GLU A 226 6.33 17.41 -15.48
CA GLU A 226 6.53 17.75 -14.06
C GLU A 226 6.75 16.52 -13.16
N ILE A 227 6.92 15.33 -13.74
CA ILE A 227 7.12 14.09 -12.97
C ILE A 227 8.38 13.42 -13.49
N SER A 228 9.54 13.84 -12.98
CA SER A 228 10.74 13.00 -12.96
C SER A 228 10.54 11.94 -11.89
N PHE A 229 10.74 10.67 -12.27
CA PHE A 229 10.88 9.55 -11.33
C PHE A 229 12.01 9.81 -10.33
#